data_AF-A0A9P7ZPJ5-F1
#
_entry.id   AF-A0A9P7ZPJ5-F1
#
_cell.length_a   1.000
_cell.length_b   1.000
_cell.length_c   1.000
_cell.angle_alpha   90.00
_cell.angle_beta   90.00
_cell.angle_gamma   90.00
#
_symmetry.space_group_name_H-M   'P 1'
#
loop_
_entity.id
_entity.type
_entity.pdbx_description
1 polymer ?
#
loop_
_entity_poly.entity_id
_entity_poly.type
_entity_poly.pdbx_seq_one_letter_code
_entity_poly.pdbx_strand_id
1 'polypeptide(L)'
;MWWPESLLHSGRFIQADACAKQSSTAGSDSPANLDPVHAEDDFNIRASTISLENIHLDTEVAVEAFKIFASSFRPQLPIIGSISVDAMLHGQPLLFWTIIIIIGSHRPEARFVDMNMRFKDPFTRYLNQQIMDAPLPLYKIQALVLLCEWPFGVETQAKDPTWLYSGVAIQAARFMSLDRQQTVPSLRSLGVAPGNISARINTWLGCFLVTTSLSYHLGLPAPIDSELDLQTIEEFLQLHNVPTLFSSRVRIQLVVAKFSALLNRNTGESTTVSLIRLVDVELSALQPQGMLHGEKETRIELDILDAKLHIYALFFAKASEGTSRHIMLANALSAAQRFIHLATLSWRTTDGGFVTAAAAQRERCLPKNHYRGFAFATIILLKFFYGQQDVAYEERQGAARHIALAQDHFRGCSIDLEDEYSRTAKVFEALAQTSDGETGDRKPRLTHRMGASIVYDAVTNASEVRGTEVGIQEEKILEPPPNEMQATAALNDGQALDLTQMAPSHFGMNPDLLDGFWNDPFMSMVNFDASDMHSF
;
A
#
# COMPACT_ATOMS: atom_id res chain seq x y z
N MET A 1 -7.66 -22.61 -29.45
CA MET A 1 -7.41 -22.46 -30.89
C MET A 1 -7.45 -20.97 -31.21
N TRP A 2 -6.26 -20.40 -31.42
CA TRP A 2 -5.79 -19.86 -32.71
C TRP A 2 -6.18 -18.40 -32.88
N TRP A 3 -5.16 -17.57 -33.14
CA TRP A 3 -5.29 -16.21 -33.64
C TRP A 3 -6.22 -16.21 -34.86
N PRO A 4 -7.02 -15.16 -35.12
CA PRO A 4 -7.54 -14.96 -36.45
C PRO A 4 -6.42 -14.33 -37.29
N GLU A 5 -5.62 -15.18 -37.91
CA GLU A 5 -5.13 -14.91 -39.25
C GLU A 5 -6.34 -14.79 -40.18
N SER A 6 -6.52 -13.64 -40.82
CA SER A 6 -7.10 -13.56 -42.16
C SER A 6 -6.85 -12.19 -42.76
N LEU A 7 -5.60 -11.96 -43.18
CA LEU A 7 -5.30 -10.96 -44.21
C LEU A 7 -4.27 -11.48 -45.20
N LEU A 8 -4.58 -12.62 -45.82
CA LEU A 8 -4.02 -13.03 -47.12
C LEU A 8 -5.14 -13.86 -47.77
N HIS A 9 -5.78 -13.44 -48.86
CA HIS A 9 -5.18 -13.53 -50.18
C HIS A 9 -5.82 -12.53 -51.16
N SER A 10 -5.00 -11.60 -51.66
CA SER A 10 -5.03 -11.26 -53.08
C SER A 10 -3.59 -11.31 -53.57
N GLY A 11 -3.23 -12.43 -54.20
CA GLY A 11 -1.91 -12.60 -54.79
C GLY A 11 -1.70 -11.65 -55.96
N ARG A 12 -0.54 -11.01 -56.01
CA ARG A 12 0.20 -10.76 -57.25
C ARG A 12 1.68 -10.62 -56.93
N PHE A 13 2.43 -11.54 -57.52
CA PHE A 13 3.89 -11.58 -57.66
C PHE A 13 4.48 -10.20 -58.02
N ILE A 14 5.65 -9.87 -57.47
CA ILE A 14 6.83 -9.33 -58.18
C ILE A 14 8.08 -9.52 -57.30
N GLN A 15 9.17 -9.94 -57.95
CA GLN A 15 10.50 -10.30 -57.47
C GLN A 15 11.18 -9.30 -56.52
N ALA A 16 11.94 -9.86 -55.58
CA ALA A 16 13.05 -9.18 -54.93
C ALA A 16 14.26 -9.15 -55.88
N ASP A 17 14.71 -7.96 -56.24
CA ASP A 17 16.05 -7.72 -56.79
C ASP A 17 16.89 -6.97 -55.76
N ALA A 18 18.04 -7.56 -55.47
CA ALA A 18 19.11 -6.93 -54.72
C ALA A 18 19.71 -5.79 -55.56
N CYS A 19 19.87 -4.59 -54.97
CA CYS A 19 20.82 -3.62 -55.48
C CYS A 19 21.43 -2.80 -54.35
N ALA A 20 22.69 -3.10 -54.06
CA ALA A 20 23.58 -2.18 -53.37
C ALA A 20 23.88 -0.98 -54.28
N LYS A 21 23.82 0.25 -53.74
CA LYS A 21 24.66 1.40 -54.18
C LYS A 21 24.59 2.59 -53.21
N GLN A 22 25.72 2.76 -52.52
CA GLN A 22 26.45 3.97 -52.14
C GLN A 22 25.80 5.38 -52.24
N SER A 23 25.80 6.04 -51.07
CA SER A 23 26.22 7.44 -50.78
C SER A 23 25.82 8.60 -51.69
N SER A 24 25.08 9.57 -51.14
CA SER A 24 25.44 10.99 -51.25
C SER A 24 24.96 11.80 -50.04
N THR A 25 25.83 12.68 -49.58
CA THR A 25 25.75 13.59 -48.43
C THR A 25 24.92 14.85 -48.74
N ALA A 26 24.04 15.28 -47.83
CA ALA A 26 23.85 16.69 -47.41
C ALA A 26 22.62 16.87 -46.49
N GLY A 27 22.79 17.67 -45.43
CA GLY A 27 21.70 18.50 -44.89
C GLY A 27 21.04 18.04 -43.59
N SER A 28 21.58 18.58 -42.49
CA SER A 28 20.97 18.84 -41.17
C SER A 28 19.44 18.75 -41.05
N ASP A 29 18.96 17.88 -40.17
CA ASP A 29 18.27 18.25 -38.93
C ASP A 29 17.78 16.98 -38.24
N SER A 30 18.57 16.46 -37.31
CA SER A 30 18.10 15.42 -36.39
C SER A 30 17.08 16.06 -35.44
N PRO A 31 15.90 15.44 -35.21
CA PRO A 31 15.03 15.89 -34.15
C PRO A 31 15.77 15.63 -32.84
N ALA A 32 15.99 16.68 -32.06
CA ALA A 32 16.60 16.59 -30.75
C ALA A 32 15.83 15.55 -29.91
N ASN A 33 16.52 14.46 -29.58
CA ASN A 33 16.16 13.60 -28.46
C ASN A 33 16.34 14.46 -27.19
N LEU A 34 15.28 15.18 -26.81
CA LEU A 34 15.19 15.81 -25.50
C LEU A 34 14.88 14.69 -24.51
N ASP A 35 15.90 14.25 -23.78
CA ASP A 35 15.73 13.45 -22.58
C ASP A 35 14.73 14.17 -21.64
N PRO A 36 13.60 13.56 -21.25
CA PRO A 36 12.58 14.21 -20.42
C PRO A 36 12.97 14.33 -18.93
N VAL A 37 14.24 14.10 -18.59
CA VAL A 37 14.73 14.03 -17.20
C VAL A 37 14.92 15.43 -16.57
N HIS A 38 14.79 16.50 -17.35
CA HIS A 38 14.93 17.90 -16.88
C HIS A 38 13.74 18.81 -17.21
N ALA A 39 12.52 18.28 -17.32
CA ALA A 39 11.36 19.16 -17.29
C ALA A 39 11.26 19.78 -15.87
N GLU A 40 11.59 21.07 -15.75
CA GLU A 40 11.47 21.81 -14.50
C GLU A 40 10.00 21.83 -14.03
N ASP A 41 9.80 21.79 -12.70
CA ASP A 41 8.47 21.88 -12.13
C ASP A 41 7.91 23.31 -12.32
N ASP A 42 6.69 23.42 -12.84
CA ASP A 42 5.93 24.66 -12.96
C ASP A 42 4.83 24.71 -11.90
N PHE A 43 5.06 25.52 -10.87
CA PHE A 43 4.11 25.70 -9.77
C PHE A 43 3.08 26.79 -10.01
N ASN A 44 3.08 27.47 -11.16
CA ASN A 44 2.12 28.55 -11.41
C ASN A 44 0.72 27.98 -11.67
N ILE A 45 -0.30 28.70 -11.19
CA ILE A 45 -1.71 28.39 -11.40
C ILE A 45 -2.34 29.55 -12.17
N ARG A 46 -2.96 29.25 -13.31
CA ARG A 46 -3.60 30.26 -14.18
C ARG A 46 -5.12 30.30 -13.99
N ALA A 47 -5.68 29.29 -13.34
CA ALA A 47 -7.10 29.22 -13.01
C ALA A 47 -7.55 30.41 -12.13
N SER A 48 -8.69 31.00 -12.46
CA SER A 48 -9.30 32.10 -11.70
C SER A 48 -9.97 31.64 -10.40
N THR A 49 -10.31 30.35 -10.29
CA THR A 49 -10.95 29.77 -9.10
C THR A 49 -10.57 28.30 -8.99
N ILE A 50 -10.12 27.89 -7.81
CA ILE A 50 -9.82 26.49 -7.48
C ILE A 50 -10.86 26.04 -6.45
N SER A 51 -11.67 25.05 -6.77
CA SER A 51 -12.71 24.57 -5.85
C SER A 51 -12.98 23.08 -6.00
N LEU A 52 -13.31 22.45 -4.88
CA LEU A 52 -13.87 21.09 -4.82
C LEU A 52 -15.26 21.18 -4.21
N GLU A 53 -16.27 20.67 -4.93
CA GLU A 53 -17.68 20.92 -4.62
C GLU A 53 -17.93 22.44 -4.48
N ASN A 54 -18.33 22.93 -3.29
CA ASN A 54 -18.59 24.35 -3.00
C ASN A 54 -17.49 25.01 -2.16
N ILE A 55 -16.32 24.37 -2.01
CA ILE A 55 -15.24 24.86 -1.14
C ILE A 55 -14.10 25.40 -2.00
N HIS A 56 -13.74 26.65 -1.75
CA HIS A 56 -12.65 27.33 -2.46
C HIS A 56 -11.30 27.11 -1.77
N LEU A 57 -10.28 26.84 -2.58
CA LEU A 57 -8.89 26.73 -2.18
C LEU A 57 -8.17 28.00 -2.63
N ASP A 58 -7.41 28.58 -1.71
CA ASP A 58 -6.53 29.72 -2.02
C ASP A 58 -5.36 29.25 -2.90
N THR A 59 -5.12 30.01 -3.97
CA THR A 59 -4.03 29.77 -4.92
C THR A 59 -2.68 29.76 -4.22
N GLU A 60 -2.44 30.65 -3.26
CA GLU A 60 -1.16 30.71 -2.54
C GLU A 60 -0.90 29.41 -1.75
N VAL A 61 -1.93 28.92 -1.06
CA VAL A 61 -1.87 27.66 -0.29
C VAL A 61 -1.65 26.46 -1.21
N ALA A 62 -2.29 26.44 -2.38
CA ALA A 62 -2.07 25.38 -3.37
C ALA A 62 -0.62 25.36 -3.88
N VAL A 63 -0.09 26.52 -4.28
CA VAL A 63 1.30 26.65 -4.76
C VAL A 63 2.30 26.22 -3.68
N GLU A 64 2.09 26.64 -2.43
CA GLU A 64 2.92 26.24 -1.30
C GLU A 64 2.87 24.72 -1.07
N ALA A 65 1.68 24.12 -1.12
CA ALA A 65 1.53 22.68 -0.96
C ALA A 65 2.32 21.88 -2.02
N PHE A 66 2.26 22.30 -3.28
CA PHE A 66 3.00 21.62 -4.35
C PHE A 66 4.52 21.78 -4.22
N LYS A 67 5.01 22.93 -3.74
CA LYS A 67 6.43 23.11 -3.44
C LYS A 67 6.89 22.16 -2.33
N ILE A 68 6.11 22.04 -1.26
CA ILE A 68 6.38 21.10 -0.15
C ILE A 68 6.35 19.66 -0.66
N PHE A 69 5.37 19.30 -1.48
CA PHE A 69 5.28 17.96 -2.06
C PHE A 69 6.53 17.63 -2.88
N ALA A 70 6.95 18.54 -3.76
CA ALA A 70 8.13 18.36 -4.59
C ALA A 70 9.42 18.22 -3.77
N SER A 71 9.58 19.00 -2.71
CA SER A 71 10.81 18.99 -1.89
C SER A 71 10.88 17.84 -0.89
N SER A 72 9.73 17.40 -0.36
CA SER A 72 9.70 16.54 0.84
C SER A 72 9.01 15.20 0.64
N PHE A 73 8.00 15.10 -0.23
CA PHE A 73 7.22 13.86 -0.42
C PHE A 73 7.68 13.09 -1.66
N ARG A 74 7.78 13.78 -2.81
CA ARG A 74 8.21 13.19 -4.08
C ARG A 74 9.56 12.44 -4.00
N PRO A 75 10.59 12.90 -3.27
CA PRO A 75 11.86 12.16 -3.17
C PRO A 75 11.74 10.82 -2.43
N GLN A 76 10.72 10.66 -1.57
CA GLN A 76 10.50 9.44 -0.78
C GLN A 76 9.74 8.38 -1.60
N LEU A 77 8.86 8.82 -2.50
CA LEU A 77 8.08 7.98 -3.41
C LEU A 77 7.99 8.64 -4.81
N PRO A 78 9.02 8.46 -5.67
CA PRO A 78 9.18 9.20 -6.92
C PRO A 78 8.33 8.62 -8.07
N ILE A 79 7.03 8.43 -7.83
CA ILE A 79 6.07 7.93 -8.83
C ILE A 79 5.52 9.04 -9.71
N ILE A 80 5.62 10.29 -9.27
CA ILE A 80 5.22 11.49 -10.01
C ILE A 80 6.44 12.09 -10.71
N GLY A 81 6.28 12.33 -12.02
CA GLY A 81 7.26 13.02 -12.86
C GLY A 81 7.29 14.53 -12.61
N SER A 82 7.69 15.31 -13.63
CA SER A 82 7.64 16.77 -13.56
C SER A 82 6.22 17.26 -13.28
N ILE A 83 6.13 18.28 -12.41
CA ILE A 83 4.86 18.82 -11.95
C ILE A 83 4.54 20.07 -12.76
N SER A 84 3.35 20.13 -13.36
CA SER A 84 2.73 21.38 -13.78
C SER A 84 1.40 21.49 -13.04
N VAL A 85 1.31 22.42 -12.10
CA VAL A 85 0.16 22.51 -11.18
C VAL A 85 -1.12 22.85 -11.93
N ASP A 86 -1.06 23.80 -12.86
CA ASP A 86 -2.18 24.17 -13.73
C ASP A 86 -2.65 23.01 -14.63
N ALA A 87 -1.70 22.28 -15.23
CA ALA A 87 -2.05 21.11 -16.05
C ALA A 87 -2.64 19.97 -15.22
N MET A 88 -2.16 19.77 -13.99
CA MET A 88 -2.66 18.74 -13.08
C MET A 88 -4.07 19.08 -12.58
N LEU A 89 -4.34 20.35 -12.27
CA LEU A 89 -5.67 20.81 -11.86
C LEU A 89 -6.74 20.48 -12.90
N HIS A 90 -6.46 20.72 -14.18
CA HIS A 90 -7.44 20.51 -15.26
C HIS A 90 -7.43 19.09 -15.82
N GLY A 91 -6.26 18.46 -15.96
CA GLY A 91 -6.11 17.16 -16.62
C GLY A 91 -6.08 15.95 -15.67
N GLN A 92 -5.74 16.16 -14.39
CA GLN A 92 -5.54 15.10 -13.40
C GLN A 92 -6.10 15.51 -12.02
N PRO A 93 -7.37 15.94 -11.94
CA PRO A 93 -7.93 16.60 -10.75
C PRO A 93 -7.86 15.72 -9.50
N LEU A 94 -8.05 14.40 -9.61
CA LEU A 94 -7.90 13.50 -8.44
C LEU A 94 -6.48 13.56 -7.86
N LEU A 95 -5.45 13.51 -8.72
CA LEU A 95 -4.06 13.57 -8.25
C LEU A 95 -3.74 14.94 -7.64
N PHE A 96 -4.23 16.02 -8.25
CA PHE A 96 -4.11 17.37 -7.71
C PHE A 96 -4.65 17.44 -6.27
N TRP A 97 -5.92 17.04 -6.07
CA TRP A 97 -6.55 17.13 -4.76
C TRP A 97 -5.95 16.16 -3.75
N THR A 98 -5.49 14.98 -4.17
CA THR A 98 -4.74 14.06 -3.31
C THR A 98 -3.49 14.72 -2.73
N ILE A 99 -2.69 15.41 -3.56
CA ILE A 99 -1.50 16.12 -3.09
C ILE A 99 -1.89 17.21 -2.08
N ILE A 100 -2.91 18.01 -2.38
CA ILE A 100 -3.40 19.06 -1.47
C ILE A 100 -3.79 18.49 -0.11
N ILE A 101 -4.59 17.42 -0.06
CA ILE A 101 -5.03 16.82 1.21
C ILE A 101 -3.87 16.17 1.98
N ILE A 102 -2.96 15.48 1.29
CA ILE A 102 -1.78 14.90 1.94
C ILE A 102 -0.99 16.02 2.63
N ILE A 103 -0.70 17.12 1.95
CA ILE A 103 -0.01 18.24 2.60
C ILE A 103 -0.85 18.79 3.75
N GLY A 104 -2.16 19.01 3.56
CA GLY A 104 -3.06 19.47 4.62
C GLY A 104 -3.05 18.61 5.88
N SER A 105 -2.91 17.29 5.73
CA SER A 105 -2.93 16.35 6.86
C SER A 105 -1.61 16.29 7.63
N HIS A 106 -0.50 16.63 6.99
CA HIS A 106 0.84 16.48 7.56
C HIS A 106 1.44 17.80 8.08
N ARG A 107 0.84 18.94 7.75
CA ARG A 107 1.32 20.28 8.08
C ARG A 107 0.65 20.87 9.32
N PRO A 108 1.42 21.31 10.34
CA PRO A 108 0.87 21.87 11.58
C PRO A 108 0.38 23.32 11.46
N GLU A 109 0.70 24.02 10.38
CA GLU A 109 0.31 25.42 10.24
C GLU A 109 -1.21 25.57 10.11
N ALA A 110 -1.79 26.56 10.81
CA ALA A 110 -3.23 26.79 10.87
C ALA A 110 -3.91 26.80 9.48
N ARG A 111 -3.26 27.42 8.48
CA ARG A 111 -3.77 27.46 7.09
C ARG A 111 -4.02 26.06 6.50
N PHE A 112 -3.14 25.10 6.79
CA PHE A 112 -3.23 23.73 6.27
C PHE A 112 -4.18 22.88 7.11
N VAL A 113 -4.21 23.11 8.43
CA VAL A 113 -5.20 22.48 9.33
C VAL A 113 -6.62 22.88 8.94
N ASP A 114 -6.88 24.18 8.77
CA ASP A 114 -8.19 24.71 8.35
C ASP A 114 -8.58 24.23 6.96
N MET A 115 -7.61 24.10 6.05
CA MET A 115 -7.82 23.51 4.73
C MET A 115 -8.21 22.03 4.86
N ASN A 116 -7.46 21.24 5.63
CA ASN A 116 -7.75 19.82 5.80
C ASN A 116 -9.13 19.58 6.40
N MET A 117 -9.51 20.33 7.44
CA MET A 117 -10.84 20.24 8.06
C MET A 117 -11.98 20.50 7.06
N ARG A 118 -11.80 21.47 6.15
CA ARG A 118 -12.83 21.80 5.15
C ARG A 118 -12.89 20.78 4.01
N PHE A 119 -11.74 20.31 3.53
CA PHE A 119 -11.68 19.50 2.30
C PHE A 119 -11.70 17.98 2.52
N LYS A 120 -11.46 17.47 3.75
CA LYS A 120 -11.38 16.01 4.02
C LYS A 120 -12.63 15.25 3.57
N ASP A 121 -13.82 15.68 3.98
CA ASP A 121 -15.07 14.97 3.64
C ASP A 121 -15.47 15.11 2.16
N PRO A 122 -15.45 16.32 1.56
CA PRO A 122 -15.64 16.48 0.10
C PRO A 122 -14.67 15.63 -0.71
N PHE A 123 -13.39 15.64 -0.35
CA PHE A 123 -12.39 14.84 -1.02
C PHE A 123 -12.66 13.34 -0.87
N THR A 124 -13.04 12.86 0.32
CA THR A 124 -13.34 11.44 0.53
C THR A 124 -14.52 10.97 -0.33
N ARG A 125 -15.57 11.78 -0.46
CA ARG A 125 -16.68 11.49 -1.39
C ARG A 125 -16.22 11.46 -2.84
N TYR A 126 -15.48 12.49 -3.25
CA TYR A 126 -14.94 12.59 -4.59
C TYR A 126 -14.02 11.40 -4.93
N LEU A 127 -13.09 11.04 -4.04
CA LEU A 127 -12.22 9.88 -4.17
C LEU A 127 -13.04 8.60 -4.36
N ASN A 128 -14.00 8.33 -3.48
CA ASN A 128 -14.82 7.10 -3.55
C ASN A 128 -15.59 6.99 -4.88
N GLN A 129 -16.05 8.10 -5.44
CA GLN A 129 -16.65 8.10 -6.78
C GLN A 129 -15.60 7.83 -7.87
N GLN A 130 -14.45 8.50 -7.80
CA GLN A 130 -13.41 8.42 -8.85
C GLN A 130 -12.72 7.05 -8.92
N ILE A 131 -12.57 6.34 -7.80
CA ILE A 131 -11.88 5.03 -7.75
C ILE A 131 -12.76 3.88 -8.23
N MET A 132 -14.09 4.09 -8.26
CA MET A 132 -15.05 3.12 -8.80
C MET A 132 -15.36 3.36 -10.28
N ASP A 133 -14.89 4.48 -10.83
CA ASP A 133 -15.05 4.88 -12.24
C ASP A 133 -13.93 4.27 -13.11
N ALA A 134 -14.14 3.00 -13.50
CA ALA A 134 -13.21 2.23 -14.31
C ALA A 134 -13.32 2.55 -15.82
N PRO A 135 -12.23 2.50 -16.59
CA PRO A 135 -10.87 2.12 -16.19
C PRO A 135 -10.13 3.26 -15.46
N LEU A 136 -9.32 2.91 -14.45
CA LEU A 136 -8.53 3.91 -13.73
C LEU A 136 -7.25 4.27 -14.50
N PRO A 137 -7.08 5.53 -14.95
CA PRO A 137 -5.85 5.98 -15.60
C PRO A 137 -4.68 6.08 -14.61
N LEU A 138 -3.46 6.18 -15.16
CA LEU A 138 -2.21 6.17 -14.39
C LEU A 138 -2.21 7.16 -13.22
N TYR A 139 -2.71 8.38 -13.40
CA TYR A 139 -2.74 9.39 -12.32
C TYR A 139 -3.69 9.02 -11.17
N LYS A 140 -4.79 8.29 -11.44
CA LYS A 140 -5.69 7.79 -10.38
C LYS A 140 -5.01 6.67 -9.58
N ILE A 141 -4.24 5.81 -10.26
CA ILE A 141 -3.42 4.78 -9.60
C ILE A 141 -2.34 5.44 -8.73
N GLN A 142 -1.62 6.42 -9.27
CA GLN A 142 -0.62 7.18 -8.52
C GLN A 142 -1.23 7.86 -7.29
N ALA A 143 -2.42 8.47 -7.41
CA ALA A 143 -3.15 9.04 -6.29
C ALA A 143 -3.44 7.99 -5.20
N LEU A 144 -3.92 6.80 -5.58
CA LEU A 144 -4.16 5.70 -4.62
C LEU A 144 -2.87 5.23 -3.92
N VAL A 145 -1.76 5.12 -4.65
CA VAL A 145 -0.47 4.71 -4.07
C VAL A 145 0.05 5.77 -3.09
N LEU A 146 -0.08 7.07 -3.42
CA LEU A 146 0.24 8.16 -2.50
C LEU A 146 -0.60 8.09 -1.22
N LEU A 147 -1.91 7.83 -1.36
CA LEU A 147 -2.83 7.66 -0.22
C LEU A 147 -2.54 6.39 0.60
N CYS A 148 -1.84 5.41 0.04
CA CYS A 148 -1.40 4.24 0.81
C CYS A 148 -0.13 4.55 1.64
N GLU A 149 0.78 5.37 1.12
CA GLU A 149 2.02 5.78 1.82
C GLU A 149 1.76 6.87 2.87
N TRP A 150 0.84 7.81 2.55
CA TRP A 150 0.41 8.93 3.40
C TRP A 150 -1.13 8.99 3.49
N PRO A 151 -1.75 8.09 4.27
CA PRO A 151 -3.19 8.05 4.42
C PRO A 151 -3.72 9.14 5.34
N PHE A 152 -5.04 9.31 5.32
CA PHE A 152 -5.73 10.23 6.22
C PHE A 152 -5.69 9.76 7.66
N GLY A 153 -5.65 10.72 8.58
CA GLY A 153 -5.89 10.44 9.99
C GLY A 153 -7.28 9.84 10.18
N VAL A 154 -7.32 8.65 10.76
CA VAL A 154 -8.56 7.96 11.15
C VAL A 154 -8.77 8.03 12.65
N GLU A 155 -10.03 8.05 13.08
CA GLU A 155 -10.39 7.97 14.50
C GLU A 155 -9.93 6.65 15.10
N THR A 156 -10.12 5.55 14.37
CA THR A 156 -9.73 4.20 14.79
C THR A 156 -9.01 3.50 13.64
N GLN A 157 -7.96 2.73 13.95
CA GLN A 157 -7.19 2.00 12.92
C GLN A 157 -8.04 0.93 12.20
N ALA A 158 -9.12 0.45 12.82
CA ALA A 158 -10.07 -0.47 12.17
C ALA A 158 -10.84 0.17 11.00
N LYS A 159 -10.97 1.50 10.99
CA LYS A 159 -11.60 2.26 9.89
C LYS A 159 -10.60 2.71 8.81
N ASP A 160 -9.32 2.31 8.89
CA ASP A 160 -8.29 2.68 7.92
C ASP A 160 -8.56 1.99 6.55
N PRO A 161 -8.91 2.74 5.48
CA PRO A 161 -9.22 2.16 4.18
C PRO A 161 -7.97 1.84 3.34
N THR A 162 -6.77 2.14 3.81
CA THR A 162 -5.52 2.01 3.04
C THR A 162 -5.31 0.61 2.48
N TRP A 163 -5.70 -0.45 3.20
CA TRP A 163 -5.62 -1.81 2.65
C TRP A 163 -6.51 -2.00 1.41
N LEU A 164 -7.72 -1.44 1.41
CA LEU A 164 -8.63 -1.52 0.26
C LEU A 164 -8.09 -0.70 -0.92
N TYR A 165 -7.59 0.50 -0.66
CA TYR A 165 -6.94 1.33 -1.69
C TYR A 165 -5.76 0.62 -2.34
N SER A 166 -4.98 -0.12 -1.56
CA SER A 166 -3.85 -0.91 -2.06
C SER A 166 -4.29 -1.98 -3.06
N GLY A 167 -5.40 -2.68 -2.77
CA GLY A 167 -5.97 -3.69 -3.66
C GLY A 167 -6.48 -3.09 -4.98
N VAL A 168 -7.19 -1.95 -4.90
CA VAL A 168 -7.65 -1.23 -6.10
C VAL A 168 -6.46 -0.76 -6.94
N ALA A 169 -5.42 -0.21 -6.33
CA ALA A 169 -4.23 0.27 -7.02
C ALA A 169 -3.49 -0.86 -7.77
N ILE A 170 -3.29 -2.02 -7.13
CA ILE A 170 -2.63 -3.18 -7.75
C ILE A 170 -3.44 -3.69 -8.93
N GLN A 171 -4.75 -3.89 -8.74
CA GLN A 171 -5.59 -4.46 -9.80
C GLN A 171 -5.74 -3.49 -10.98
N ALA A 172 -5.85 -2.19 -10.73
CA ALA A 172 -5.83 -1.18 -11.77
C ALA A 172 -4.47 -1.12 -12.50
N ALA A 173 -3.36 -1.25 -11.78
CA ALA A 173 -2.02 -1.29 -12.37
C ALA A 173 -1.83 -2.50 -13.30
N ARG A 174 -2.30 -3.69 -12.88
CA ARG A 174 -2.30 -4.90 -13.73
C ARG A 174 -3.24 -4.75 -14.93
N PHE A 175 -4.41 -4.16 -14.76
CA PHE A 175 -5.33 -3.86 -15.86
C PHE A 175 -4.67 -2.94 -16.91
N MET A 176 -3.87 -1.97 -16.46
CA MET A 176 -3.04 -1.11 -17.33
C MET A 176 -1.74 -1.77 -17.83
N SER A 177 -1.48 -3.02 -17.44
CA SER A 177 -0.24 -3.76 -17.74
C SER A 177 1.01 -2.99 -17.32
N LEU A 178 1.01 -2.41 -16.11
CA LEU A 178 2.21 -1.76 -15.54
C LEU A 178 3.21 -2.78 -15.00
N ASP A 179 2.75 -3.99 -14.73
CA ASP A 179 3.51 -5.17 -14.30
C ASP A 179 4.31 -5.83 -15.43
N ARG A 180 4.20 -5.32 -16.66
CA ARG A 180 4.83 -5.92 -17.85
C ARG A 180 5.84 -4.95 -18.47
N GLN A 181 6.94 -5.50 -18.97
CA GLN A 181 7.99 -4.71 -19.63
C GLN A 181 7.62 -4.18 -21.01
N GLN A 182 6.71 -4.86 -21.70
CA GLN A 182 6.38 -4.51 -23.07
C GLN A 182 5.78 -3.11 -23.10
N THR A 183 6.32 -2.25 -23.98
CA THR A 183 5.67 -1.00 -24.38
C THR A 183 4.36 -1.40 -25.02
N VAL A 184 3.30 -1.47 -24.22
CA VAL A 184 1.98 -1.73 -24.76
C VAL A 184 1.69 -0.55 -25.70
N PRO A 185 1.49 -0.77 -27.01
CA PRO A 185 1.14 0.31 -27.93
C PRO A 185 -0.05 1.06 -27.32
N SER A 186 -0.16 2.38 -27.52
CA SER A 186 -1.29 3.16 -26.99
C SER A 186 -2.58 2.36 -27.17
N LEU A 187 -3.10 1.80 -26.08
CA LEU A 187 -4.24 0.92 -26.17
C LEU A 187 -5.45 1.82 -26.34
N ARG A 188 -5.67 2.30 -27.57
CA ARG A 188 -6.96 2.85 -27.99
C ARG A 188 -8.09 1.89 -27.59
N SER A 189 -7.81 0.59 -27.50
CA SER A 189 -8.71 -0.45 -26.99
C SER A 189 -9.01 -0.36 -25.48
N LEU A 190 -8.16 0.23 -24.64
CA LEU A 190 -8.43 0.45 -23.21
C LEU A 190 -8.94 1.86 -22.89
N GLY A 191 -8.92 2.79 -23.85
CA GLY A 191 -9.42 4.16 -23.65
C GLY A 191 -8.58 5.04 -22.73
N VAL A 192 -7.34 4.65 -22.39
CA VAL A 192 -6.47 5.37 -21.44
C VAL A 192 -5.12 5.73 -22.06
N ALA A 193 -4.63 6.95 -21.80
CA ALA A 193 -3.31 7.40 -22.26
C ALA A 193 -2.17 6.56 -21.61
N PRO A 194 -1.14 6.16 -22.37
CA PRO A 194 -0.11 5.24 -21.90
C PRO A 194 0.80 5.83 -20.80
N GLY A 195 0.92 7.15 -20.70
CA GLY A 195 1.84 7.83 -19.79
C GLY A 195 3.32 7.69 -20.18
N ASN A 196 4.20 8.35 -19.43
CA ASN A 196 5.66 8.20 -19.58
C ASN A 196 6.10 6.82 -19.04
N ILE A 197 6.99 6.13 -19.75
CA ILE A 197 7.52 4.82 -19.34
C ILE A 197 8.12 4.85 -17.93
N SER A 198 8.90 5.89 -17.60
CA SER A 198 9.48 6.02 -16.24
C SER A 198 8.39 6.17 -15.18
N ALA A 199 7.32 6.92 -15.47
CA ALA A 199 6.19 7.06 -14.56
C ALA A 199 5.44 5.73 -14.38
N ARG A 200 5.27 4.93 -15.44
CA ARG A 200 4.66 3.59 -15.36
C ARG A 200 5.48 2.65 -14.48
N ILE A 201 6.78 2.55 -14.75
CA ILE A 201 7.70 1.68 -14.00
C ILE A 201 7.74 2.10 -12.54
N ASN A 202 7.97 3.40 -12.27
CA ASN A 202 8.01 3.89 -10.90
C ASN A 202 6.67 3.68 -10.19
N THR A 203 5.53 3.81 -10.88
CA THR A 203 4.22 3.53 -10.29
C THR A 203 4.06 2.05 -9.94
N TRP A 204 4.48 1.11 -10.80
CA TRP A 204 4.45 -0.32 -10.47
C TRP A 204 5.37 -0.67 -9.29
N LEU A 205 6.61 -0.17 -9.31
CA LEU A 205 7.55 -0.31 -8.20
C LEU A 205 7.00 0.33 -6.91
N GLY A 206 6.27 1.44 -7.04
CA GLY A 206 5.61 2.14 -5.95
C GLY A 206 4.46 1.33 -5.37
N CYS A 207 3.61 0.73 -6.21
CA CYS A 207 2.61 -0.24 -5.77
C CYS A 207 3.30 -1.33 -4.96
N PHE A 208 4.29 -2.02 -5.52
CA PHE A 208 5.01 -3.09 -4.83
C PHE A 208 5.62 -2.66 -3.49
N LEU A 209 6.35 -1.55 -3.46
CA LEU A 209 6.97 -1.02 -2.24
C LEU A 209 5.93 -0.76 -1.15
N VAL A 210 4.91 0.03 -1.48
CA VAL A 210 3.93 0.53 -0.51
C VAL A 210 3.04 -0.61 -0.02
N THR A 211 2.57 -1.49 -0.93
CA THR A 211 1.65 -2.57 -0.56
C THR A 211 2.33 -3.69 0.20
N THR A 212 3.57 -4.03 -0.14
CA THR A 212 4.36 -5.01 0.62
C THR A 212 4.67 -4.47 2.00
N SER A 213 5.03 -3.18 2.10
CA SER A 213 5.28 -2.55 3.39
C SER A 213 4.04 -2.51 4.27
N LEU A 214 2.89 -2.16 3.68
CA LEU A 214 1.61 -2.18 4.35
C LEU A 214 1.22 -3.58 4.82
N SER A 215 1.41 -4.61 3.99
CA SER A 215 0.93 -5.95 4.29
C SER A 215 1.60 -6.53 5.53
N TYR A 216 2.93 -6.43 5.66
CA TYR A 216 3.60 -6.99 6.83
C TYR A 216 3.27 -6.25 8.13
N HIS A 217 3.03 -4.93 8.07
CA HIS A 217 2.54 -4.14 9.21
C HIS A 217 1.12 -4.53 9.64
N LEU A 218 0.29 -4.99 8.70
CA LEU A 218 -1.05 -5.53 8.97
C LEU A 218 -1.06 -7.04 9.28
N GLY A 219 0.12 -7.68 9.24
CA GLY A 219 0.26 -9.12 9.44
C GLY A 219 -0.36 -9.95 8.31
N LEU A 220 -0.26 -9.45 7.09
CA LEU A 220 -0.83 -10.04 5.87
C LEU A 220 0.29 -10.46 4.90
N PRO A 221 0.07 -11.50 4.08
CA PRO A 221 0.97 -11.83 2.97
C PRO A 221 1.13 -10.66 2.00
N ALA A 222 2.30 -10.56 1.38
CA ALA A 222 2.55 -9.59 0.32
C ALA A 222 1.57 -9.83 -0.84
N PRO A 223 0.83 -8.81 -1.33
CA PRO A 223 -0.11 -8.97 -2.44
C PRO A 223 0.52 -9.32 -3.79
N ILE A 224 1.81 -8.98 -3.94
CA ILE A 224 2.61 -9.22 -5.13
C ILE A 224 3.77 -10.12 -4.68
N ASP A 225 3.59 -11.43 -4.83
CA ASP A 225 4.51 -12.45 -4.30
C ASP A 225 4.83 -13.55 -5.32
N SER A 226 4.30 -13.50 -6.54
CA SER A 226 4.56 -14.50 -7.56
C SER A 226 6.00 -14.39 -8.09
N GLU A 227 6.61 -15.51 -8.44
CA GLU A 227 7.99 -15.56 -8.96
C GLU A 227 8.17 -14.65 -10.19
N LEU A 228 7.19 -14.66 -11.09
CA LEU A 228 7.17 -13.81 -12.28
C LEU A 228 7.11 -12.31 -11.95
N ASP A 229 6.26 -11.93 -10.98
CA ASP A 229 6.17 -10.53 -10.54
C ASP A 229 7.51 -10.06 -9.95
N LEU A 230 8.10 -10.87 -9.07
CA LEU A 230 9.36 -10.54 -8.39
C LEU A 230 10.53 -10.45 -9.38
N GLN A 231 10.61 -11.37 -10.36
CA GLN A 231 11.60 -11.29 -11.43
C GLN A 231 11.43 -10.01 -12.25
N THR A 232 10.20 -9.66 -12.62
CA THR A 232 9.93 -8.46 -13.41
C THR A 232 10.32 -7.18 -12.66
N ILE A 233 10.09 -7.14 -11.34
CA ILE A 233 10.54 -6.04 -10.48
C ILE A 233 12.07 -5.93 -10.47
N GLU A 234 12.78 -7.05 -10.34
CA GLU A 234 14.25 -7.06 -10.39
C GLU A 234 14.78 -6.54 -11.73
N GLU A 235 14.19 -6.99 -12.83
CA GLU A 235 14.57 -6.52 -14.17
C GLU A 235 14.29 -5.02 -14.33
N PHE A 236 13.17 -4.50 -13.82
CA PHE A 236 12.91 -3.06 -13.83
C PHE A 236 13.97 -2.26 -13.07
N LEU A 237 14.45 -2.77 -11.93
CA LEU A 237 15.51 -2.14 -11.15
C LEU A 237 16.88 -2.20 -11.84
N GLN A 238 17.09 -3.13 -12.76
CA GLN A 238 18.33 -3.30 -13.52
C GLN A 238 18.34 -2.48 -14.82
N LEU A 239 17.22 -2.47 -15.55
CA LEU A 239 17.15 -1.95 -16.91
C LEU A 239 16.75 -0.46 -16.97
N HIS A 240 16.16 0.08 -15.92
CA HIS A 240 15.63 1.45 -15.92
C HIS A 240 16.30 2.36 -14.89
N ASN A 241 16.33 3.65 -15.21
CA ASN A 241 16.86 4.67 -14.32
C ASN A 241 15.89 4.97 -13.18
N VAL A 242 15.99 4.17 -12.11
CA VAL A 242 15.20 4.32 -10.88
C VAL A 242 16.05 5.04 -9.83
N PRO A 243 15.54 6.10 -9.16
CA PRO A 243 16.30 6.82 -8.14
C PRO A 243 16.88 5.90 -7.06
N THR A 244 18.15 6.06 -6.70
CA THR A 244 18.90 5.12 -5.86
C THR A 244 18.21 4.81 -4.52
N LEU A 245 17.74 5.83 -3.80
CA LEU A 245 17.03 5.64 -2.53
C LEU A 245 15.80 4.75 -2.72
N PHE A 246 14.96 5.07 -3.71
CA PHE A 246 13.75 4.31 -4.02
C PHE A 246 14.07 2.88 -4.45
N SER A 247 15.08 2.71 -5.32
CA SER A 247 15.57 1.42 -5.77
C SER A 247 16.04 0.53 -4.60
N SER A 248 16.77 1.09 -3.63
CA SER A 248 17.19 0.35 -2.42
C SER A 248 16.01 -0.05 -1.54
N ARG A 249 15.00 0.83 -1.36
CA ARG A 249 13.78 0.50 -0.61
C ARG A 249 13.00 -0.65 -1.27
N VAL A 250 12.88 -0.64 -2.59
CA VAL A 250 12.24 -1.72 -3.35
C VAL A 250 13.01 -3.04 -3.16
N ARG A 251 14.35 -3.03 -3.20
CA ARG A 251 15.16 -4.24 -2.95
C ARG A 251 14.95 -4.83 -1.56
N ILE A 252 14.79 -3.99 -0.53
CA ILE A 252 14.44 -4.46 0.82
C ILE A 252 13.09 -5.20 0.77
N GLN A 253 12.08 -4.62 0.11
CA GLN A 253 10.76 -5.26 -0.02
C GLN A 253 10.78 -6.54 -0.85
N LEU A 254 11.67 -6.68 -1.83
CA LEU A 254 11.88 -7.95 -2.54
C LEU A 254 12.31 -9.06 -1.58
N VAL A 255 13.27 -8.78 -0.68
CA VAL A 255 13.69 -9.75 0.35
C VAL A 255 12.52 -10.07 1.28
N VAL A 256 11.80 -9.04 1.76
CA VAL A 256 10.64 -9.23 2.63
C VAL A 256 9.57 -10.09 1.97
N ALA A 257 9.17 -9.81 0.73
CA ALA A 257 8.15 -10.57 0.01
C ALA A 257 8.55 -12.04 -0.19
N LYS A 258 9.79 -12.27 -0.65
CA LYS A 258 10.33 -13.63 -0.88
C LYS A 258 10.30 -14.49 0.37
N PHE A 259 10.77 -13.95 1.50
CA PHE A 259 10.93 -14.74 2.71
C PHE A 259 9.71 -14.75 3.62
N SER A 260 8.88 -13.71 3.62
CA SER A 260 7.64 -13.68 4.41
C SER A 260 6.70 -14.81 4.01
N ALA A 261 6.57 -15.09 2.71
CA ALA A 261 5.77 -16.21 2.22
C ALA A 261 6.30 -17.57 2.71
N LEU A 262 7.63 -17.76 2.70
CA LEU A 262 8.29 -18.99 3.18
C LEU A 262 8.14 -19.17 4.68
N LEU A 263 8.40 -18.11 5.46
CA LEU A 263 8.30 -18.12 6.92
C LEU A 263 6.86 -18.25 7.42
N ASN A 264 5.87 -17.85 6.61
CA ASN A 264 4.47 -18.00 6.98
C ASN A 264 3.99 -19.45 6.87
N ARG A 265 4.58 -20.26 5.98
CA ARG A 265 4.30 -21.70 5.89
C ARG A 265 4.62 -22.39 7.22
N ASN A 266 3.90 -23.47 7.54
CA ASN A 266 4.14 -24.23 8.76
C ASN A 266 5.43 -25.07 8.60
N THR A 267 6.57 -24.43 8.82
CA THR A 267 7.90 -25.03 8.78
C THR A 267 8.39 -25.33 10.21
N GLY A 268 9.21 -26.37 10.37
CA GLY A 268 9.83 -26.66 11.67
C GLY A 268 10.66 -25.49 12.19
N GLU A 269 10.87 -25.43 13.51
CA GLU A 269 11.58 -24.32 14.17
C GLU A 269 13.01 -24.15 13.63
N SER A 270 13.75 -25.24 13.41
CA SER A 270 15.12 -25.21 12.87
C SER A 270 15.18 -24.61 11.46
N THR A 271 14.20 -24.93 10.60
CA THR A 271 14.07 -24.34 9.27
C THR A 271 13.77 -22.86 9.37
N THR A 272 12.86 -22.48 10.28
CA THR A 272 12.50 -21.08 10.52
C THR A 272 13.71 -20.26 10.96
N VAL A 273 14.51 -20.76 11.92
CA VAL A 273 15.76 -20.10 12.36
C VAL A 273 16.76 -19.94 11.21
N SER A 274 16.90 -20.96 10.37
CA SER A 274 17.80 -20.92 9.21
C SER A 274 17.36 -19.89 8.17
N LEU A 275 16.05 -19.82 7.89
CA LEU A 275 15.47 -18.81 7.00
C LEU A 275 15.68 -17.40 7.56
N ILE A 276 15.46 -17.17 8.86
CA ILE A 276 15.68 -15.86 9.49
C ILE A 276 17.14 -15.42 9.34
N ARG A 277 18.10 -16.32 9.57
CA ARG A 277 19.53 -16.03 9.37
C ARG A 277 19.84 -15.65 7.92
N LEU A 278 19.23 -16.35 6.95
CA LEU A 278 19.39 -16.04 5.54
C LEU A 278 18.82 -14.65 5.22
N VAL A 279 17.64 -14.32 5.75
CA VAL A 279 17.08 -12.96 5.60
C VAL A 279 18.00 -11.91 6.21
N ASP A 280 18.56 -12.17 7.40
CA ASP A 280 19.49 -11.25 8.03
C ASP A 280 20.72 -10.97 7.15
N VAL A 281 21.26 -12.00 6.49
CA VAL A 281 22.37 -11.86 5.55
C VAL A 281 21.96 -11.03 4.33
N GLU A 282 20.83 -11.37 3.69
CA GLU A 282 20.32 -10.66 2.50
C GLU A 282 20.02 -9.18 2.80
N LEU A 283 19.33 -8.89 3.90
CA LEU A 283 19.05 -7.52 4.31
C LEU A 283 20.32 -6.74 4.66
N SER A 284 21.30 -7.39 5.29
CA SER A 284 22.57 -6.71 5.64
C SER A 284 23.43 -6.44 4.40
N ALA A 285 23.31 -7.25 3.34
CA ALA A 285 23.98 -7.01 2.06
C ALA A 285 23.43 -5.77 1.34
N LEU A 286 22.18 -5.38 1.62
CA LEU A 286 21.52 -4.18 1.06
C LEU A 286 21.86 -2.88 1.78
N GLN A 287 22.72 -2.91 2.80
CA GLN A 287 23.25 -1.69 3.41
C GLN A 287 23.89 -0.79 2.34
N PRO A 288 23.78 0.54 2.44
CA PRO A 288 24.03 1.42 1.30
C PRO A 288 25.48 1.50 0.76
N GLN A 289 26.46 0.72 1.25
CA GLN A 289 27.84 0.58 0.71
C GLN A 289 28.50 1.89 0.21
N GLY A 290 28.21 3.03 0.84
CA GLY A 290 28.72 4.36 0.45
C GLY A 290 28.02 5.03 -0.75
N MET A 291 26.94 4.45 -1.29
CA MET A 291 26.14 5.05 -2.37
C MET A 291 25.18 6.14 -1.88
N LEU A 292 24.77 6.08 -0.61
CA LEU A 292 23.89 7.03 0.03
C LEU A 292 24.60 7.61 1.27
N HIS A 293 24.24 8.83 1.63
CA HIS A 293 24.85 9.55 2.75
C HIS A 293 23.79 10.30 3.55
N GLY A 294 24.05 10.49 4.85
CA GLY A 294 23.21 11.28 5.74
C GLY A 294 21.81 10.69 5.91
N GLU A 295 20.78 11.53 5.81
CA GLU A 295 19.38 11.14 6.04
C GLU A 295 18.92 9.96 5.15
N LYS A 296 19.44 9.87 3.91
CA LYS A 296 19.08 8.79 2.98
C LYS A 296 19.62 7.43 3.42
N GLU A 297 20.84 7.40 3.96
CA GLU A 297 21.46 6.19 4.51
C GLU A 297 20.71 5.74 5.77
N THR A 298 20.44 6.67 6.68
CA THR A 298 19.64 6.41 7.88
C THR A 298 18.27 5.83 7.53
N ARG A 299 17.64 6.31 6.45
CA ARG A 299 16.35 5.80 6.00
C ARG A 299 16.39 4.34 5.56
N ILE A 300 17.42 3.95 4.81
CA ILE A 300 17.62 2.55 4.40
C ILE A 300 17.87 1.66 5.61
N GLU A 301 18.68 2.12 6.57
CA GLU A 301 18.93 1.37 7.79
C GLU A 301 17.64 1.16 8.60
N LEU A 302 16.79 2.19 8.71
CA LEU A 302 15.48 2.09 9.36
C LEU A 302 14.55 1.08 8.65
N ASP A 303 14.47 1.12 7.32
CA ASP A 303 13.64 0.18 6.55
C ASP A 303 14.15 -1.28 6.71
N ILE A 304 15.47 -1.50 6.81
CA ILE A 304 16.07 -2.82 7.12
C ILE A 304 15.73 -3.28 8.53
N LEU A 305 15.88 -2.40 9.53
CA LEU A 305 15.58 -2.71 10.93
C LEU A 305 14.10 -3.04 11.12
N ASP A 306 13.21 -2.29 10.46
CA ASP A 306 11.77 -2.55 10.46
C ASP A 306 11.44 -3.95 9.93
N ALA A 307 12.03 -4.33 8.78
CA ALA A 307 11.88 -5.66 8.20
C ALA A 307 12.37 -6.76 9.16
N LYS A 308 13.54 -6.58 9.79
CA LYS A 308 14.09 -7.54 10.77
C LYS A 308 13.17 -7.72 11.96
N LEU A 309 12.66 -6.62 12.54
CA LEU A 309 11.75 -6.66 13.68
C LEU A 309 10.48 -7.46 13.36
N HIS A 310 9.91 -7.29 12.17
CA HIS A 310 8.71 -8.04 11.75
C HIS A 310 8.97 -9.53 11.60
N ILE A 311 10.16 -9.91 11.12
CA ILE A 311 10.59 -11.29 10.98
C ILE A 311 10.87 -11.95 12.34
N TYR A 312 11.53 -11.24 13.26
CA TYR A 312 11.74 -11.73 14.63
C TYR A 312 10.41 -11.87 15.38
N ALA A 313 9.49 -10.91 15.21
CA ALA A 313 8.16 -11.00 15.78
C ALA A 313 7.34 -12.18 15.24
N LEU A 314 7.46 -12.49 13.95
CA LEU A 314 6.85 -13.68 13.36
C LEU A 314 7.38 -14.96 14.03
N PHE A 315 8.68 -15.01 14.34
CA PHE A 315 9.27 -16.10 15.11
C PHE A 315 8.65 -16.17 16.52
N PHE A 316 8.58 -15.06 17.25
CA PHE A 316 8.01 -15.05 18.61
C PHE A 316 6.54 -15.45 18.66
N ALA A 317 5.77 -15.18 17.61
CA ALA A 317 4.37 -15.60 17.51
C ALA A 317 4.20 -17.12 17.31
N LYS A 318 5.24 -17.81 16.79
CA LYS A 318 5.20 -19.25 16.46
C LYS A 318 6.03 -20.13 17.39
N ALA A 319 7.14 -19.62 17.90
CA ALA A 319 8.17 -20.42 18.56
C ALA A 319 7.83 -20.73 20.02
N SER A 320 8.27 -21.92 20.45
CA SER A 320 8.26 -22.34 21.86
C SER A 320 9.49 -21.79 22.60
N GLU A 321 9.46 -21.84 23.93
CA GLU A 321 10.58 -21.49 24.80
C GLU A 321 11.85 -22.30 24.46
N GLY A 322 13.03 -21.65 24.41
CA GLY A 322 14.30 -22.29 24.05
C GLY A 322 15.46 -21.33 23.70
N THR A 323 16.66 -21.87 23.47
CA THR A 323 17.88 -21.08 23.17
C THR A 323 17.74 -20.21 21.92
N SER A 324 17.08 -20.72 20.87
CA SER A 324 16.81 -19.96 19.64
C SER A 324 16.00 -18.69 19.94
N ARG A 325 15.03 -18.77 20.86
CA ARG A 325 14.22 -17.63 21.30
C ARG A 325 15.06 -16.59 22.04
N HIS A 326 15.95 -16.99 22.93
CA HIS A 326 16.86 -16.04 23.59
C HIS A 326 17.76 -15.28 22.59
N ILE A 327 18.31 -15.97 21.59
CA ILE A 327 19.12 -15.34 20.55
C ILE A 327 18.28 -14.35 19.73
N MET A 328 17.06 -14.75 19.33
CA MET A 328 16.17 -13.88 18.58
C MET A 328 15.72 -12.67 19.40
N LEU A 329 15.48 -12.83 20.70
CA LEU A 329 15.16 -11.72 21.61
C LEU A 329 16.34 -10.74 21.71
N ALA A 330 17.57 -11.23 21.89
CA ALA A 330 18.75 -10.35 21.91
C ALA A 330 18.92 -9.57 20.59
N ASN A 331 18.69 -10.21 19.45
CA ASN A 331 18.70 -9.55 18.15
C ASN A 331 17.58 -8.50 18.02
N ALA A 332 16.37 -8.83 18.48
CA ALA A 332 15.24 -7.91 18.48
C ALA A 332 15.46 -6.70 19.41
N LEU A 333 16.09 -6.89 20.58
CA LEU A 333 16.47 -5.80 21.49
C LEU A 333 17.40 -4.82 20.78
N SER A 334 18.49 -5.33 20.21
CA SER A 334 19.49 -4.53 19.50
C SER A 334 18.87 -3.78 18.32
N ALA A 335 18.05 -4.47 17.51
CA ALA A 335 17.37 -3.88 16.36
C ALA A 335 16.37 -2.79 16.79
N ALA A 336 15.58 -3.02 17.83
CA ALA A 336 14.59 -2.06 18.32
C ALA A 336 15.25 -0.81 18.92
N GLN A 337 16.30 -0.99 19.74
CA GLN A 337 17.06 0.12 20.30
C GLN A 337 17.74 0.94 19.19
N ARG A 338 18.37 0.28 18.21
CA ARG A 338 18.98 0.95 17.06
C ARG A 338 17.96 1.71 16.23
N PHE A 339 16.80 1.11 15.95
CA PHE A 339 15.71 1.77 15.22
C PHE A 339 15.31 3.06 15.93
N ILE A 340 14.95 2.96 17.21
CA ILE A 340 14.48 4.10 18.00
C ILE A 340 15.56 5.17 18.09
N HIS A 341 16.82 4.77 18.31
CA HIS A 341 17.95 5.69 18.36
C HIS A 341 18.07 6.51 17.08
N LEU A 342 17.99 5.87 15.90
CA LEU A 342 18.08 6.54 14.61
C LEU A 342 16.85 7.41 14.30
N ALA A 343 15.65 6.89 14.55
CA ALA A 343 14.39 7.61 14.32
C ALA A 343 14.27 8.89 15.18
N THR A 344 14.99 8.94 16.30
CA THR A 344 15.00 10.11 17.20
C THR A 344 16.30 10.91 17.11
N LEU A 345 17.19 10.63 16.14
CA LEU A 345 18.47 11.31 16.03
C LEU A 345 18.29 12.79 15.68
N SER A 346 17.57 13.10 14.61
CA SER A 346 17.20 14.46 14.18
C SER A 346 16.46 15.24 15.27
N TRP A 347 15.61 14.53 16.00
CA TRP A 347 14.82 15.06 17.12
C TRP A 347 15.70 15.50 18.31
N ARG A 348 16.82 14.83 18.54
CA ARG A 348 17.75 15.15 19.65
C ARG A 348 18.83 16.14 19.29
N THR A 349 19.22 16.23 18.02
CA THR A 349 20.33 17.08 17.57
C THR A 349 19.91 18.51 17.25
N THR A 350 18.63 18.87 17.47
CA THR A 350 18.15 20.25 17.30
C THR A 350 18.70 21.12 18.44
N ASP A 351 19.44 22.15 18.06
CA ASP A 351 20.23 23.00 18.95
C ASP A 351 19.34 23.76 19.96
N GLY A 352 19.70 23.73 21.24
CA GLY A 352 19.02 24.49 22.30
C GLY A 352 17.96 23.75 23.14
N GLY A 353 17.77 22.43 22.95
CA GLY A 353 16.90 21.61 23.82
C GLY A 353 15.40 21.78 23.60
N PHE A 354 15.00 22.64 22.65
CA PHE A 354 13.63 22.76 22.15
C PHE A 354 13.59 22.28 20.71
N VAL A 355 12.67 21.37 20.42
CA VAL A 355 12.39 20.93 19.06
C VAL A 355 11.89 22.14 18.28
N THR A 356 12.60 22.51 17.23
CA THR A 356 12.12 23.59 16.35
C THR A 356 10.88 23.11 15.61
N ALA A 357 9.88 24.00 15.42
CA ALA A 357 8.68 23.68 14.65
C ALA A 357 9.02 23.12 13.25
N ALA A 358 10.13 23.57 12.65
CA ALA A 358 10.64 23.07 11.38
C ALA A 358 11.12 21.61 11.42
N ALA A 359 11.71 21.16 12.53
CA ALA A 359 12.12 19.77 12.70
C ALA A 359 10.91 18.84 12.83
N ALA A 360 9.94 19.19 13.69
CA ALA A 360 8.69 18.44 13.83
C ALA A 360 7.92 18.36 12.50
N GLN A 361 7.89 19.46 11.75
CA GLN A 361 7.28 19.52 10.43
C GLN A 361 7.96 18.59 9.42
N ARG A 362 9.30 18.48 9.43
CA ARG A 362 10.04 17.56 8.56
C ARG A 362 9.76 16.11 8.93
N GLU A 363 9.75 15.79 10.23
CA GLU A 363 9.42 14.45 10.71
C GLU A 363 8.02 14.04 10.23
N ARG A 364 7.02 14.92 10.36
CA ARG A 364 5.65 14.66 9.91
C ARG A 364 5.50 14.39 8.41
N CYS A 365 6.48 14.73 7.57
CA CYS A 365 6.46 14.38 6.14
C CYS A 365 6.84 12.92 5.87
N LEU A 366 7.29 12.16 6.87
CA LEU A 366 7.66 10.75 6.71
C LEU A 366 6.41 9.86 6.46
N PRO A 367 6.55 8.77 5.69
CA PRO A 367 5.48 7.81 5.43
C PRO A 367 4.88 7.22 6.70
N LYS A 368 3.60 6.85 6.69
CA LYS A 368 2.94 6.24 7.86
C LYS A 368 3.64 4.97 8.34
N ASN A 369 4.19 4.17 7.42
CA ASN A 369 4.91 2.96 7.78
C ASN A 369 6.20 3.22 8.58
N HIS A 370 6.80 4.42 8.49
CA HIS A 370 7.87 4.82 9.40
C HIS A 370 7.41 4.79 10.87
N TYR A 371 6.27 5.41 11.13
CA TYR A 371 5.70 5.50 12.47
C TYR A 371 5.13 4.17 12.96
N ARG A 372 4.63 3.33 12.04
CA ARG A 372 4.24 1.96 12.39
C ARG A 372 5.44 1.14 12.83
N GLY A 373 6.55 1.18 12.10
CA GLY A 373 7.81 0.53 12.49
C GLY A 373 8.36 1.08 13.82
N PHE A 374 8.29 2.40 14.02
CA PHE A 374 8.70 3.03 15.28
C PHE A 374 7.84 2.57 16.47
N ALA A 375 6.53 2.59 16.31
CA ALA A 375 5.62 2.10 17.33
C ALA A 375 5.85 0.61 17.62
N PHE A 376 6.11 -0.17 16.59
CA PHE A 376 6.38 -1.59 16.71
C PHE A 376 7.67 -1.90 17.47
N ALA A 377 8.78 -1.22 17.16
CA ALA A 377 10.02 -1.31 17.90
C ALA A 377 9.81 -1.00 19.40
N THR A 378 9.03 0.04 19.69
CA THR A 378 8.71 0.46 21.07
C THR A 378 7.87 -0.59 21.79
N ILE A 379 6.88 -1.19 21.13
CA ILE A 379 6.04 -2.26 21.68
C ILE A 379 6.88 -3.52 21.98
N ILE A 380 7.85 -3.86 21.13
CA ILE A 380 8.78 -4.98 21.39
C ILE A 380 9.56 -4.75 22.68
N LEU A 381 10.07 -3.53 22.90
CA LEU A 381 10.78 -3.17 24.14
C LEU A 381 9.87 -3.24 25.37
N LEU A 382 8.65 -2.70 25.28
CA LEU A 382 7.67 -2.74 26.36
C LEU A 382 7.29 -4.17 26.74
N LYS A 383 6.98 -5.00 25.74
CA LYS A 383 6.46 -6.36 25.95
C LYS A 383 7.52 -7.33 26.45
N PHE A 384 8.72 -7.32 25.86
CA PHE A 384 9.72 -8.36 26.10
C PHE A 384 10.84 -7.96 27.05
N PHE A 385 11.00 -6.67 27.39
CA PHE A 385 12.15 -6.22 28.17
C PHE A 385 11.78 -5.36 29.38
N TYR A 386 10.94 -4.34 29.19
CA TYR A 386 10.64 -3.38 30.26
C TYR A 386 9.93 -4.02 31.45
N GLY A 387 8.86 -4.80 31.20
CA GLY A 387 8.06 -5.44 32.25
C GLY A 387 8.52 -6.82 32.69
N GLN A 388 9.64 -7.34 32.18
CA GLN A 388 10.09 -8.70 32.49
C GLN A 388 11.11 -8.70 33.63
N GLN A 389 10.84 -9.45 34.70
CA GLN A 389 11.73 -9.55 35.86
C GLN A 389 13.01 -10.35 35.57
N ASP A 390 12.94 -11.30 34.63
CA ASP A 390 14.05 -12.20 34.28
C ASP A 390 15.11 -11.56 33.36
N VAL A 391 14.80 -10.39 32.79
CA VAL A 391 15.71 -9.65 31.91
C VAL A 391 16.78 -8.92 32.74
N ALA A 392 18.02 -8.86 32.22
CA ALA A 392 19.12 -8.21 32.91
C ALA A 392 18.84 -6.71 33.15
N TYR A 393 19.32 -6.19 34.28
CA TYR A 393 19.07 -4.79 34.67
C TYR A 393 19.50 -3.78 33.60
N GLU A 394 20.67 -3.99 32.97
CA GLU A 394 21.20 -3.12 31.92
C GLU A 394 20.31 -3.12 30.67
N GLU A 395 19.81 -4.29 30.25
CA GLU A 395 18.90 -4.41 29.11
C GLU A 395 17.56 -3.72 29.40
N ARG A 396 17.03 -3.89 30.61
CA ARG A 396 15.80 -3.23 31.07
C ARG A 396 15.96 -1.71 31.11
N GLN A 397 17.09 -1.21 31.61
CA GLN A 397 17.39 0.23 31.65
C GLN A 397 17.56 0.80 30.24
N GLY A 398 18.24 0.06 29.35
CA GLY A 398 18.37 0.39 27.94
C GLY A 398 17.00 0.49 27.26
N ALA A 399 16.13 -0.49 27.48
CA ALA A 399 14.75 -0.47 26.98
C ALA A 399 13.98 0.75 27.50
N ALA A 400 14.00 1.01 28.81
CA ALA A 400 13.32 2.15 29.43
C ALA A 400 13.73 3.49 28.81
N ARG A 401 15.04 3.70 28.58
CA ARG A 401 15.56 4.91 27.94
C ARG A 401 15.00 5.09 26.52
N HIS A 402 14.97 4.03 25.72
CA HIS A 402 14.48 4.12 24.34
C HIS A 402 12.95 4.30 24.30
N ILE A 403 12.21 3.68 25.21
CA ILE A 403 10.76 3.90 25.35
C ILE A 403 10.47 5.38 25.67
N ALA A 404 11.23 6.00 26.58
CA ALA A 404 11.08 7.42 26.88
C ALA A 404 11.35 8.30 25.66
N LEU A 405 12.42 8.01 24.89
CA LEU A 405 12.71 8.72 23.63
C LEU A 405 11.56 8.59 22.61
N ALA A 406 10.95 7.41 22.52
CA ALA A 406 9.80 7.19 21.66
C ALA A 406 8.59 8.02 22.12
N GLN A 407 8.26 7.99 23.41
CA GLN A 407 7.17 8.77 23.98
C GLN A 407 7.34 10.28 23.72
N ASP A 408 8.54 10.81 23.94
CA ASP A 408 8.84 12.23 23.71
C ASP A 408 8.67 12.61 22.24
N HIS A 409 9.13 11.76 21.32
CA HIS A 409 8.98 12.00 19.89
C HIS A 409 7.51 11.96 19.44
N PHE A 410 6.75 10.93 19.83
CA PHE A 410 5.33 10.83 19.46
C PHE A 410 4.51 11.99 20.05
N ARG A 411 4.77 12.38 21.30
CA ARG A 411 4.11 13.56 21.90
C ARG A 411 4.46 14.85 21.18
N GLY A 412 5.73 15.05 20.81
CA GLY A 412 6.14 16.25 20.12
C GLY A 412 5.69 16.33 18.65
N CYS A 413 5.42 15.21 18.01
CA CYS A 413 4.81 15.17 16.68
C CYS A 413 3.30 15.45 16.72
N SER A 414 2.64 15.33 17.88
CA SER A 414 1.19 15.48 18.00
C SER A 414 0.74 16.95 17.89
N ILE A 415 -0.35 17.20 17.17
CA ILE A 415 -1.00 18.52 17.07
C ILE A 415 -2.34 18.52 17.80
N ASP A 416 -3.01 17.36 17.86
CA ASP A 416 -4.32 17.19 18.45
C ASP A 416 -4.32 16.03 19.44
N LEU A 417 -5.05 16.16 20.56
CA LEU A 417 -5.09 15.15 21.62
C LEU A 417 -5.62 13.80 21.16
N GLU A 418 -6.38 13.77 20.07
CA GLU A 418 -6.97 12.59 19.46
C GLU A 418 -6.31 12.21 18.13
N ASP A 419 -5.17 12.80 17.77
CA ASP A 419 -4.39 12.34 16.61
C ASP A 419 -3.69 11.00 16.83
N GLU A 420 -3.23 10.37 15.73
CA GLU A 420 -2.61 9.05 15.78
C GLU A 420 -1.36 9.02 16.67
N TYR A 421 -0.61 10.13 16.74
CA TYR A 421 0.62 10.23 17.52
C TYR A 421 0.33 10.24 19.02
N SER A 422 -0.63 11.08 19.45
CA SER A 422 -1.10 11.12 20.85
C SER A 422 -1.68 9.78 21.28
N ARG A 423 -2.53 9.16 20.45
CA ARG A 423 -3.09 7.83 20.75
C ARG A 423 -2.01 6.76 20.88
N THR A 424 -0.96 6.82 20.07
CA THR A 424 0.19 5.91 20.17
C THR A 424 0.95 6.12 21.49
N ALA A 425 1.21 7.37 21.89
CA ALA A 425 1.83 7.66 23.18
C ALA A 425 0.99 7.15 24.37
N LYS A 426 -0.34 7.37 24.34
CA LYS A 426 -1.30 6.84 25.33
C LYS A 426 -1.27 5.30 25.42
N VAL A 427 -1.02 4.60 24.30
CA VAL A 427 -0.83 3.14 24.28
C VAL A 427 0.46 2.75 25.00
N PHE A 428 1.58 3.44 24.76
CA PHE A 428 2.84 3.14 25.45
C PHE A 428 2.73 3.36 26.97
N GLU A 429 2.07 4.43 27.39
CA GLU A 429 1.83 4.73 28.81
C GLU A 429 1.02 3.62 29.49
N ALA A 430 -0.09 3.20 28.86
CA ALA A 430 -0.92 2.13 29.40
C ALA A 430 -0.16 0.79 29.50
N LEU A 431 0.64 0.45 28.47
CA LEU A 431 1.47 -0.77 28.47
C LEU A 431 2.58 -0.73 29.52
N ALA A 432 3.18 0.44 29.75
CA ALA A 432 4.20 0.62 30.79
C ALA A 432 3.61 0.47 32.21
N GLN A 433 2.31 0.69 32.40
CA GLN A 433 1.62 0.51 33.68
C GLN A 433 1.22 -0.96 33.93
N THR A 434 1.12 -1.78 32.89
CA THR A 434 0.71 -3.20 33.00
C THR A 434 1.87 -4.13 33.36
N SER A 435 3.06 -3.60 33.66
CA SER A 435 4.30 -4.36 33.84
C SER A 435 4.37 -5.27 35.07
N ASP A 436 3.27 -5.48 35.79
CA ASP A 436 3.18 -6.41 36.92
C ASP A 436 3.02 -7.86 36.41
N GLY A 437 4.04 -8.40 35.73
CA GLY A 437 4.31 -9.85 35.54
C GLY A 437 3.28 -10.75 34.83
N GLU A 438 1.98 -10.43 34.81
CA GLU A 438 0.90 -11.32 34.38
C GLU A 438 0.70 -11.32 32.85
N THR A 439 1.13 -10.27 32.15
CA THR A 439 0.95 -10.12 30.70
C THR A 439 2.12 -10.60 29.85
N GLY A 440 3.29 -10.86 30.44
CA GLY A 440 4.52 -11.22 29.73
C GLY A 440 4.45 -12.57 29.01
N ASP A 441 3.82 -13.55 29.66
CA ASP A 441 3.75 -14.94 29.20
C ASP A 441 2.44 -15.27 28.45
N ARG A 442 1.55 -14.28 28.31
CA ARG A 442 0.27 -14.50 27.64
C ARG A 442 0.49 -14.54 26.12
N LYS A 443 0.23 -15.72 25.53
CA LYS A 443 0.18 -15.88 24.07
C LYS A 443 -0.74 -14.81 23.47
N PRO A 444 -0.35 -14.17 22.34
CA PRO A 444 -1.17 -13.15 21.72
C PRO A 444 -2.53 -13.75 21.36
N ARG A 445 -3.61 -12.99 21.63
CA ARG A 445 -4.99 -13.44 21.34
C ARG A 445 -5.20 -13.75 19.87
N LEU A 446 -4.56 -12.97 19.02
CA LEU A 446 -4.60 -13.13 17.57
C LEU A 446 -3.26 -13.74 17.13
N THR A 447 -3.28 -14.95 16.60
CA THR A 447 -2.06 -15.66 16.16
C THR A 447 -1.92 -15.72 14.62
N HIS A 448 -2.99 -15.39 13.89
CA HIS A 448 -3.06 -15.48 12.44
C HIS A 448 -2.56 -14.22 11.69
N ARG A 449 -2.00 -13.22 12.40
CA ARG A 449 -1.51 -11.96 11.82
C ARG A 449 0.01 -11.84 11.85
N MET A 450 0.72 -12.94 11.56
CA MET A 450 2.17 -12.97 11.48
C MET A 450 2.83 -12.25 12.70
N GLY A 451 3.90 -11.47 12.50
CA GLY A 451 4.52 -10.67 13.55
C GLY A 451 3.66 -9.51 14.08
N ALA A 452 2.71 -9.01 13.28
CA ALA A 452 1.82 -7.91 13.70
C ALA A 452 0.84 -8.32 14.82
N SER A 453 0.63 -9.62 15.03
CA SER A 453 -0.06 -10.20 16.18
C SER A 453 0.36 -9.57 17.52
N ILE A 454 1.65 -9.25 17.66
CA ILE A 454 2.20 -8.63 18.87
C ILE A 454 1.67 -7.22 19.07
N VAL A 455 1.54 -6.44 17.99
CA VAL A 455 1.00 -5.07 18.03
C VAL A 455 -0.48 -5.09 18.34
N TYR A 456 -1.25 -5.94 17.66
CA TYR A 456 -2.69 -6.06 17.92
C TYR A 456 -2.95 -6.43 19.38
N ASP A 457 -2.24 -7.42 19.91
CA ASP A 457 -2.36 -7.82 21.31
C ASP A 457 -2.00 -6.65 22.26
N ALA A 458 -0.92 -5.91 21.98
CA ALA A 458 -0.50 -4.76 22.78
C ALA A 458 -1.54 -3.63 22.78
N VAL A 459 -2.09 -3.27 21.62
CA VAL A 459 -3.15 -2.24 21.52
C VAL A 459 -4.39 -2.67 22.29
N THR A 460 -4.74 -3.95 22.22
CA THR A 460 -5.90 -4.53 22.90
C THR A 460 -5.71 -4.52 24.41
N ASN A 461 -4.54 -4.96 24.91
CA ASN A 461 -4.19 -4.92 26.33
C ASN A 461 -4.22 -3.48 26.86
N ALA A 462 -3.66 -2.52 26.10
CA ALA A 462 -3.69 -1.11 26.46
C ALA A 462 -5.11 -0.54 26.55
N SER A 463 -6.04 -1.03 25.72
CA SER A 463 -7.44 -0.64 25.75
C SER A 463 -8.15 -1.16 27.01
N GLU A 464 -7.88 -2.40 27.41
CA GLU A 464 -8.43 -3.02 28.63
C GLU A 464 -7.93 -2.29 29.89
N VAL A 465 -6.64 -1.94 29.95
CA VAL A 465 -6.06 -1.17 31.06
C VAL A 465 -6.71 0.21 31.20
N ARG A 466 -7.11 0.82 30.09
CA ARG A 466 -7.85 2.10 30.10
C ARG A 466 -9.36 1.94 30.37
N GLY A 467 -9.83 0.73 30.69
CA GLY A 467 -11.23 0.45 31.01
C GLY A 467 -12.18 0.47 29.81
N THR A 468 -11.65 0.32 28.59
CA THR A 468 -12.47 0.21 27.37
C THR A 468 -12.78 -1.27 27.09
N GLU A 469 -14.06 -1.64 27.01
CA GLU A 469 -14.46 -3.00 26.64
C GLU A 469 -13.99 -3.34 25.22
N VAL A 470 -13.29 -4.47 25.08
CA VAL A 470 -12.71 -4.89 23.78
C VAL A 470 -13.42 -6.10 23.18
N GLY A 471 -14.38 -6.68 23.90
CA GLY A 471 -15.23 -7.74 23.37
C GLY A 471 -16.18 -7.18 22.31
N ILE A 472 -16.07 -7.68 21.08
CA ILE A 472 -17.18 -7.55 20.12
C ILE A 472 -18.25 -8.53 20.62
N GLN A 473 -19.40 -8.03 21.09
CA GLN A 473 -20.56 -8.90 21.33
C GLN A 473 -20.97 -9.50 19.98
N GLU A 474 -20.63 -10.77 19.73
CA GLU A 474 -21.12 -11.52 18.58
C GLU A 474 -22.67 -11.69 18.64
N GLU A 475 -23.28 -11.47 19.82
CA GLU A 475 -24.73 -11.51 20.06
C GLU A 475 -25.42 -10.16 19.82
N LYS A 476 -25.42 -9.71 18.57
CA LYS A 476 -26.53 -8.94 17.96
C LYS A 476 -26.78 -9.36 16.51
N ILE A 477 -26.42 -10.60 16.19
CA ILE A 477 -26.92 -11.31 15.02
C ILE A 477 -28.37 -11.66 15.32
N LEU A 478 -29.28 -10.78 14.88
CA LEU A 478 -30.69 -11.02 14.56
C LEU A 478 -31.30 -12.31 15.15
N GLU A 479 -31.76 -12.27 16.40
CA GLU A 479 -32.94 -13.06 16.72
C GLU A 479 -34.09 -12.49 15.89
N PRO A 480 -34.77 -13.29 15.04
CA PRO A 480 -36.00 -12.82 14.42
C PRO A 480 -36.97 -12.48 15.56
N PRO A 481 -37.73 -11.36 15.46
CA PRO A 481 -38.64 -10.97 16.52
C PRO A 481 -39.60 -12.12 16.83
N PRO A 482 -39.81 -12.47 18.11
CA PRO A 482 -40.75 -13.51 18.49
C PRO A 482 -42.18 -12.97 18.31
N ASN A 483 -42.68 -13.00 17.07
CA ASN A 483 -44.10 -13.05 16.70
C ASN A 483 -44.31 -13.00 15.18
N GLU A 484 -43.88 -14.02 14.45
CA GLU A 484 -44.49 -14.38 13.16
C GLU A 484 -44.71 -15.90 13.02
N MET A 485 -44.83 -16.61 14.14
CA MET A 485 -45.12 -18.05 14.17
C MET A 485 -46.63 -18.35 14.33
N GLN A 486 -47.49 -17.57 13.66
CA GLN A 486 -48.94 -17.86 13.59
C GLN A 486 -49.55 -17.79 12.18
N ALA A 487 -48.78 -17.53 11.12
CA ALA A 487 -49.32 -17.50 9.76
C ALA A 487 -49.07 -18.79 8.94
N THR A 488 -48.27 -19.73 9.42
CA THR A 488 -47.89 -20.95 8.66
C THR A 488 -48.51 -22.25 9.20
N ALA A 489 -49.52 -22.16 10.07
CA ALA A 489 -50.22 -23.32 10.62
C ALA A 489 -51.54 -23.68 9.90
N ALA A 490 -51.83 -23.09 8.74
CA ALA A 490 -53.10 -23.27 8.03
C ALA A 490 -52.97 -23.73 6.58
N LEU A 491 -51.90 -24.46 6.22
CA LEU A 491 -51.79 -25.12 4.91
C LEU A 491 -50.99 -26.42 5.04
N ASN A 492 -51.52 -27.37 5.80
CA ASN A 492 -51.03 -28.74 5.77
C ASN A 492 -52.24 -29.67 5.87
N ASP A 493 -53.02 -29.72 4.80
CA ASP A 493 -53.84 -30.88 4.49
C ASP A 493 -53.67 -31.20 3.01
N GLY A 494 -53.21 -32.42 2.75
CA GLY A 494 -52.59 -32.82 1.51
C GLY A 494 -53.55 -32.99 0.35
N GLN A 495 -53.05 -32.70 -0.84
CA GLN A 495 -53.43 -33.36 -2.08
C GLN A 495 -52.23 -33.35 -3.03
N ALA A 496 -51.68 -34.54 -3.28
CA ALA A 496 -50.70 -34.76 -4.35
C ALA A 496 -51.40 -34.56 -5.70
N LEU A 497 -50.82 -33.76 -6.59
CA LEU A 497 -51.28 -33.65 -7.97
C LEU A 497 -50.16 -34.00 -8.95
N ASP A 498 -50.51 -35.00 -9.74
CA ASP A 498 -49.77 -35.76 -10.74
C ASP A 498 -49.52 -34.92 -12.01
N LEU A 499 -48.28 -34.92 -12.51
CA LEU A 499 -47.84 -34.10 -13.66
C LEU A 499 -47.89 -34.84 -15.01
N THR A 500 -48.72 -35.87 -15.12
CA THR A 500 -48.91 -36.60 -16.38
C THR A 500 -50.21 -36.20 -17.09
N GLN A 501 -50.29 -34.96 -17.58
CA GLN A 501 -51.24 -34.57 -18.62
C GLN A 501 -50.94 -33.17 -19.17
N MET A 502 -50.24 -33.09 -20.31
CA MET A 502 -50.78 -32.49 -21.55
C MET A 502 -49.69 -32.41 -22.63
N ALA A 503 -49.93 -33.13 -23.71
CA ALA A 503 -49.22 -33.07 -24.97
C ALA A 503 -49.65 -31.82 -25.79
N PRO A 504 -48.92 -31.48 -26.86
CA PRO A 504 -48.77 -30.12 -27.38
C PRO A 504 -49.70 -29.81 -28.56
N SER A 505 -50.17 -28.56 -28.70
CA SER A 505 -50.45 -27.97 -30.03
C SER A 505 -50.67 -26.46 -29.96
N HIS A 506 -49.78 -25.76 -30.67
CA HIS A 506 -49.94 -24.48 -31.36
C HIS A 506 -50.44 -23.26 -30.58
N PHE A 507 -49.51 -22.41 -30.17
CA PHE A 507 -49.68 -20.96 -30.26
C PHE A 507 -48.69 -20.39 -31.28
N GLY A 508 -49.24 -19.77 -32.32
CA GLY A 508 -48.50 -19.10 -33.38
C GLY A 508 -47.69 -17.93 -32.83
N MET A 509 -46.49 -17.79 -33.38
CA MET A 509 -45.57 -16.70 -33.15
C MET A 509 -46.22 -15.36 -33.53
N ASN A 510 -46.32 -14.45 -32.55
CA ASN A 510 -46.46 -13.03 -32.79
C ASN A 510 -45.06 -12.49 -33.14
N PRO A 511 -44.82 -11.95 -34.36
CA PRO A 511 -43.49 -11.61 -34.86
C PRO A 511 -42.76 -10.48 -34.11
N ASP A 512 -43.41 -9.77 -33.19
CA ASP A 512 -42.80 -8.68 -32.40
C ASP A 512 -42.14 -9.15 -31.09
N LEU A 513 -42.30 -10.43 -30.70
CA LEU A 513 -41.54 -11.01 -29.58
C LEU A 513 -40.08 -11.34 -29.98
N LEU A 514 -39.79 -11.34 -31.28
CA LEU A 514 -38.47 -11.58 -31.86
C LEU A 514 -37.50 -10.39 -31.67
N ASP A 515 -37.95 -9.21 -31.22
CA ASP A 515 -37.08 -8.03 -31.11
C ASP A 515 -36.39 -7.85 -29.74
N GLY A 516 -36.80 -8.60 -28.69
CA GLY A 516 -36.39 -8.32 -27.31
C GLY A 516 -35.47 -9.32 -26.62
N PHE A 517 -35.36 -10.56 -27.10
CA PHE A 517 -34.63 -11.63 -26.39
C PHE A 517 -33.37 -12.11 -27.11
N TRP A 518 -33.29 -11.93 -28.44
CA TRP A 518 -32.19 -12.40 -29.29
C TRP A 518 -31.30 -11.27 -29.84
N ASN A 519 -31.37 -10.08 -29.26
CA ASN A 519 -30.40 -8.99 -29.47
C ASN A 519 -29.46 -8.75 -28.27
N ASP A 520 -29.37 -9.70 -27.31
CA ASP A 520 -28.38 -9.62 -26.23
C ASP A 520 -27.10 -10.45 -26.55
N PRO A 521 -25.94 -9.83 -26.84
CA PRO A 521 -24.84 -10.51 -27.53
C PRO A 521 -23.85 -11.32 -26.68
N PHE A 522 -24.10 -11.61 -25.39
CA PHE A 522 -23.03 -12.12 -24.51
C PHE A 522 -23.05 -13.63 -24.18
N MET A 523 -24.12 -14.37 -24.49
CA MET A 523 -24.36 -15.70 -23.90
C MET A 523 -24.21 -16.93 -24.83
N SER A 524 -23.58 -16.84 -26.00
CA SER A 524 -23.51 -17.98 -26.94
C SER A 524 -22.13 -18.42 -27.45
N MET A 525 -21.00 -18.07 -26.83
CA MET A 525 -19.67 -18.52 -27.33
C MET A 525 -18.66 -19.09 -26.30
N VAL A 526 -19.08 -19.88 -25.32
CA VAL A 526 -18.20 -20.87 -24.65
C VAL A 526 -19.11 -22.02 -24.20
N ASN A 527 -19.13 -23.24 -24.74
CA ASN A 527 -18.05 -24.13 -25.20
C ASN A 527 -18.70 -25.24 -26.05
N PHE A 528 -18.14 -25.63 -27.19
CA PHE A 528 -18.37 -26.98 -27.73
C PHE A 528 -17.09 -27.47 -28.42
N ASP A 529 -16.61 -28.63 -27.98
CA ASP A 529 -15.57 -29.39 -28.65
C ASP A 529 -16.19 -30.45 -29.56
N ALA A 530 -15.44 -30.65 -30.64
CA ALA A 530 -15.38 -31.73 -31.60
C ALA A 530 -16.45 -32.82 -31.53
N SER A 531 -17.37 -32.71 -32.47
CA SER A 531 -17.73 -33.87 -33.28
C SER A 531 -18.22 -33.37 -34.61
N ASP A 532 -17.50 -33.77 -35.65
CA ASP A 532 -18.10 -34.09 -36.95
C ASP A 532 -18.55 -32.89 -37.81
N MET A 533 -18.23 -32.81 -39.09
CA MET A 533 -17.69 -33.78 -40.01
C MET A 533 -17.57 -33.06 -41.36
N HIS A 534 -16.59 -33.52 -42.13
CA HIS A 534 -16.64 -33.71 -43.58
C HIS A 534 -16.88 -32.52 -44.51
N SER A 535 -16.01 -32.50 -45.53
CA SER A 535 -16.23 -31.97 -46.88
C SER A 535 -16.38 -30.44 -46.93
N PHE A 536 -15.42 -29.65 -47.41
CA PHE A 536 -14.60 -29.78 -48.61
C PHE A 536 -13.42 -28.80 -48.56
#